data_AF-A0A367ETZ2-F1
#
_entry.id   AF-A0A367ETZ2-F1
#
_cell.length_a   1.000
_cell.length_b   1.000
_cell.length_c   1.000
_cell.angle_alpha   90.00
_cell.angle_beta   90.00
_cell.angle_gamma   90.00
#
_symmetry.space_group_name_H-M   'P 1'
#
loop_
_entity.id
_entity.type
_entity.pdbx_description
1 polymer ?
#
loop_
_entity_poly.entity_id
_entity_poly.type
_entity_poly.pdbx_seq_one_letter_code
_entity_poly.pdbx_strand_id
1 'polypeptide(L)'
;MASLLDSMWTVGEPGAAGVLAERAAAHTPLSDPHAVASLLTCLHTTRPGAQLVVLAERAAARVPLTNANSVITLIDRLRTVGADEQACLLAGRAAARLPITDPAVVTMLLGTLLKAGMRAQVAALLARDPAKHVTLDDVIAVAGLLKSLNAAGSAEPVAALAARAATAAPIDVPNGMASLLNIFPGVGAGEQIPALLARDPAARVTLNRSSPAVQLRSLRAVKAHQQLTTLARRLPGAAMFSLFLDQAGERYRFGREPDGAPAPAWTWEDLT
;
A
#
# COMPACT_ATOMS: atom_id res chain seq x y z
N MET A 1 -22.64 -10.85 18.94
CA MET A 1 -22.15 -11.61 20.12
C MET A 1 -21.16 -10.80 20.93
N ALA A 2 -20.07 -10.27 20.34
CA ALA A 2 -19.12 -9.39 21.04
C ALA A 2 -19.78 -8.16 21.72
N SER A 3 -20.63 -7.42 21.00
CA SER A 3 -21.36 -6.27 21.57
C SER A 3 -22.33 -6.65 22.70
N LEU A 4 -22.86 -7.87 22.68
CA LEU A 4 -23.81 -8.36 23.69
C LEU A 4 -23.06 -8.76 24.97
N LEU A 5 -21.89 -9.40 24.85
CA LEU A 5 -21.00 -9.65 25.97
C LEU A 5 -20.52 -8.35 26.63
N ASP A 6 -20.12 -7.36 25.82
CA ASP A 6 -19.69 -6.05 26.31
C ASP A 6 -20.81 -5.35 27.11
N SER A 7 -22.05 -5.39 26.60
CA SER A 7 -23.21 -4.86 27.31
C SER A 7 -23.54 -5.62 28.61
N MET A 8 -23.34 -6.94 28.67
CA MET A 8 -23.64 -7.70 29.89
C MET A 8 -22.60 -7.51 30.99
N TRP A 9 -21.34 -7.29 30.60
CA TRP A 9 -20.27 -6.97 31.55
C TRP A 9 -20.41 -5.56 32.13
N THR A 10 -20.86 -4.60 31.33
CA THR A 10 -21.14 -3.24 31.80
C THR A 10 -22.36 -3.16 32.72
N VAL A 11 -23.33 -4.06 32.57
CA VAL A 11 -24.54 -4.13 33.41
C VAL A 11 -24.33 -4.91 34.72
N GLY A 12 -23.20 -5.61 34.90
CA GLY A 12 -22.80 -6.19 36.19
C GLY A 12 -23.31 -7.60 36.49
N GLU A 13 -23.52 -8.45 35.47
CA GLU A 13 -23.94 -9.86 35.61
C GLU A 13 -22.81 -10.86 35.27
N PRO A 14 -21.77 -11.00 36.13
CA PRO A 14 -20.55 -11.72 35.78
C PRO A 14 -20.73 -13.23 35.56
N GLY A 15 -21.72 -13.85 36.21
CA GLY A 15 -22.00 -15.29 36.07
C GLY A 15 -22.57 -15.65 34.70
N ALA A 16 -23.64 -14.97 34.28
CA ALA A 16 -24.26 -15.19 32.97
C ALA A 16 -23.31 -14.82 31.83
N ALA A 17 -22.53 -13.77 32.01
CA ALA A 17 -21.54 -13.35 31.04
C ALA A 17 -20.36 -14.34 30.91
N GLY A 18 -19.97 -15.01 32.00
CA GLY A 18 -18.97 -16.09 31.97
C GLY A 18 -19.42 -17.32 31.18
N VAL A 19 -20.65 -17.78 31.39
CA VAL A 19 -21.22 -18.92 30.63
C VAL A 19 -21.38 -18.58 29.15
N LEU A 20 -21.82 -17.36 28.83
CA LEU A 20 -21.88 -16.90 27.44
C LEU A 20 -20.50 -16.77 26.81
N ALA A 21 -19.49 -16.32 27.57
CA ALA A 21 -18.11 -16.27 27.10
C ALA A 21 -17.55 -17.67 26.80
N GLU A 22 -17.82 -18.67 27.64
CA GLU A 22 -17.47 -20.07 27.38
C GLU A 22 -18.12 -20.59 26.10
N ARG A 23 -19.44 -20.43 25.99
CA ARG A 23 -20.17 -20.89 24.80
C ARG A 23 -19.70 -20.16 23.54
N ALA A 24 -19.44 -18.86 23.63
CA ALA A 24 -18.90 -18.09 22.52
C ALA A 24 -17.49 -18.59 22.15
N ALA A 25 -16.59 -18.80 23.11
CA ALA A 25 -15.25 -19.29 22.85
C ALA A 25 -15.24 -20.70 22.24
N ALA A 26 -16.17 -21.58 22.64
CA ALA A 26 -16.25 -22.96 22.14
C ALA A 26 -16.99 -23.08 20.79
N HIS A 27 -18.01 -22.26 20.54
CA HIS A 27 -18.96 -22.48 19.44
C HIS A 27 -19.15 -21.31 18.49
N THR A 28 -18.46 -20.17 18.68
CA THR A 28 -18.54 -19.07 17.71
C THR A 28 -18.10 -19.57 16.32
N PRO A 29 -18.89 -19.28 15.28
CA PRO A 29 -18.49 -19.53 13.90
C PRO A 29 -17.21 -18.75 13.57
N LEU A 30 -16.23 -19.43 12.99
CA LEU A 30 -14.94 -18.82 12.64
C LEU A 30 -14.93 -18.27 11.20
N SER A 31 -16.09 -18.16 10.56
CA SER A 31 -16.23 -17.77 9.15
C SER A 31 -15.79 -16.34 8.87
N ASP A 32 -15.87 -15.45 9.86
CA ASP A 32 -15.45 -14.06 9.75
C ASP A 32 -14.28 -13.77 10.72
N PRO A 33 -13.04 -13.64 10.21
CA PRO A 33 -11.88 -13.30 11.04
C PRO A 33 -12.04 -11.95 11.77
N HIS A 34 -12.78 -10.99 11.21
CA HIS A 34 -12.99 -9.69 11.85
C HIS A 34 -13.86 -9.81 13.09
N ALA A 35 -15.00 -10.51 12.99
CA ALA A 35 -15.85 -10.80 14.13
C ALA A 35 -15.11 -11.58 15.23
N VAL A 36 -14.24 -12.53 14.87
CA VAL A 36 -13.40 -13.25 15.83
C VAL A 36 -12.41 -12.30 16.53
N ALA A 37 -11.80 -11.36 15.81
CA ALA A 37 -10.91 -10.35 16.40
C ALA A 37 -11.65 -9.43 17.38
N SER A 38 -12.88 -9.01 17.06
CA SER A 38 -13.73 -8.24 17.99
C SER A 38 -14.05 -9.04 19.26
N LEU A 39 -14.36 -10.33 19.12
CA LEU A 39 -14.64 -11.20 20.26
C LEU A 39 -13.40 -11.41 21.15
N LEU A 40 -12.22 -11.62 20.57
CA LEU A 40 -10.95 -11.70 21.32
C LEU A 40 -10.67 -10.41 22.10
N THR A 41 -10.94 -9.26 21.49
CA THR A 41 -10.81 -7.95 22.17
C THR A 41 -11.71 -7.88 23.39
N CYS A 42 -12.99 -8.22 23.20
CA CYS A 42 -13.99 -8.19 24.27
C CYS A 42 -13.61 -9.14 25.42
N LEU A 43 -13.17 -10.37 25.12
CA LEU A 43 -12.71 -11.32 26.15
C LEU A 43 -11.46 -10.84 26.89
N HIS A 44 -10.55 -10.16 26.19
CA HIS A 44 -9.32 -9.64 26.79
C HIS A 44 -9.58 -8.47 27.75
N THR A 45 -10.44 -7.53 27.37
CA THR A 45 -10.76 -6.35 28.19
C THR A 45 -11.61 -6.67 29.41
N THR A 46 -12.41 -7.72 29.31
CA THR A 46 -13.33 -8.12 30.37
C THR A 46 -12.63 -8.98 31.42
N ARG A 47 -12.04 -10.13 31.03
CA ARG A 47 -11.13 -10.91 31.89
C ARG A 47 -10.30 -11.90 31.07
N PRO A 48 -8.97 -11.78 31.05
CA PRO A 48 -8.12 -12.79 30.42
C PRO A 48 -8.29 -14.12 31.18
N GLY A 49 -8.87 -15.11 30.50
CA GLY A 49 -9.18 -16.42 31.06
C GLY A 49 -9.06 -17.52 30.00
N ALA A 50 -9.30 -18.77 30.40
CA ALA A 50 -9.17 -19.95 29.53
C ALA A 50 -9.97 -19.83 28.22
N GLN A 51 -11.08 -19.09 28.22
CA GLN A 51 -11.94 -18.84 27.06
C GLN A 51 -11.20 -18.07 25.95
N LEU A 52 -10.32 -17.13 26.30
CA LEU A 52 -9.50 -16.39 25.34
C LEU A 52 -8.53 -17.34 24.65
N VAL A 53 -7.87 -18.22 25.42
CA VAL A 53 -6.93 -19.22 24.89
C VAL A 53 -7.65 -20.18 23.94
N VAL A 54 -8.79 -20.73 24.35
CA VAL A 54 -9.60 -21.63 23.52
C VAL A 54 -10.02 -20.97 22.21
N LEU A 55 -10.50 -19.73 22.25
CA LEU A 55 -10.89 -19.01 21.04
C LEU A 55 -9.67 -18.72 20.16
N ALA A 56 -8.55 -18.30 20.74
CA ALA A 56 -7.32 -17.99 20.01
C ALA A 56 -6.76 -19.22 19.30
N GLU A 57 -6.72 -20.38 19.96
CA GLU A 57 -6.27 -21.65 19.38
C GLU A 57 -7.16 -22.08 18.22
N ARG A 58 -8.48 -22.06 18.44
CA ARG A 58 -9.47 -22.38 17.40
C ARG A 58 -9.32 -21.42 16.21
N ALA A 59 -9.19 -20.12 16.48
CA ALA A 59 -9.05 -19.10 15.47
C ALA A 59 -7.80 -19.32 14.62
N ALA A 60 -6.65 -19.47 15.27
CA ALA A 60 -5.38 -19.69 14.59
C ALA A 60 -5.39 -20.98 13.74
N ALA A 61 -6.01 -22.05 14.22
CA ALA A 61 -6.06 -23.32 13.50
C ALA A 61 -7.07 -23.36 12.35
N ARG A 62 -8.24 -22.72 12.48
CA ARG A 62 -9.40 -22.99 11.63
C ARG A 62 -10.02 -21.80 10.90
N VAL A 63 -9.61 -20.57 11.21
CA VAL A 63 -10.13 -19.40 10.47
C VAL A 63 -9.81 -19.54 8.98
N PRO A 64 -10.80 -19.28 8.10
CA PRO A 64 -10.60 -19.31 6.65
C PRO A 64 -9.74 -18.12 6.21
N LEU A 65 -8.90 -18.35 5.20
CA LEU A 65 -7.99 -17.34 4.65
C LEU A 65 -8.61 -16.67 3.42
N THR A 66 -9.88 -16.29 3.52
CA THR A 66 -10.67 -15.74 2.39
C THR A 66 -10.45 -14.23 2.21
N ASN A 67 -10.24 -13.50 3.30
CA ASN A 67 -9.99 -12.06 3.27
C ASN A 67 -8.66 -11.76 4.00
N ALA A 68 -7.66 -11.33 3.24
CA ALA A 68 -6.34 -11.03 3.77
C ALA A 68 -6.35 -9.92 4.83
N ASN A 69 -7.15 -8.86 4.65
CA ASN A 69 -7.22 -7.75 5.60
C ASN A 69 -7.78 -8.20 6.95
N SER A 70 -8.83 -9.02 6.92
CA SER A 70 -9.41 -9.59 8.14
C SER A 70 -8.44 -10.55 8.84
N VAL A 71 -7.70 -11.37 8.08
CA VAL A 71 -6.66 -12.26 8.64
C VAL A 71 -5.52 -11.46 9.27
N ILE A 72 -5.03 -10.41 8.61
CA ILE A 72 -3.97 -9.54 9.13
C ILE A 72 -4.42 -8.85 10.42
N THR A 73 -5.65 -8.32 10.43
CA THR A 73 -6.26 -7.73 11.63
C THR A 73 -6.35 -8.73 12.77
N LEU A 74 -6.68 -10.00 12.46
CA LEU A 74 -6.74 -11.06 13.46
C LEU A 74 -5.35 -11.42 14.00
N ILE A 75 -4.29 -11.45 13.17
CA ILE A 75 -2.91 -11.66 13.61
C ILE A 75 -2.50 -10.56 14.58
N ASP A 76 -2.71 -9.28 14.22
CA ASP A 76 -2.39 -8.15 15.10
C ASP A 76 -3.20 -8.19 16.39
N ARG A 77 -4.46 -8.61 16.31
CA ARG A 77 -5.31 -8.76 17.49
C ARG A 77 -4.83 -9.86 18.42
N LEU A 78 -4.49 -11.04 17.89
CA LEU A 78 -3.95 -12.16 18.68
C LEU A 78 -2.70 -11.72 19.45
N ARG A 79 -1.81 -10.95 18.82
CA ARG A 79 -0.64 -10.37 19.50
C ARG A 79 -1.02 -9.37 20.59
N THR A 80 -1.97 -8.49 20.31
CA THR A 80 -2.44 -7.49 21.28
C THR A 80 -3.00 -8.14 22.54
N VAL A 81 -3.63 -9.31 22.42
CA VAL A 81 -4.19 -10.05 23.56
C VAL A 81 -3.22 -11.05 24.19
N GLY A 82 -1.93 -11.06 23.78
CA GLY A 82 -0.88 -11.92 24.32
C GLY A 82 -0.86 -13.36 23.78
N ALA A 83 -1.62 -13.65 22.73
CA ALA A 83 -1.68 -14.97 22.09
C ALA A 83 -0.63 -15.09 20.95
N ASP A 84 0.64 -14.89 21.28
CA ASP A 84 1.73 -14.79 20.31
C ASP A 84 1.97 -16.10 19.52
N GLU A 85 1.84 -17.27 20.17
CA GLU A 85 1.96 -18.57 19.49
C GLU A 85 0.88 -18.77 18.44
N GLN A 86 -0.36 -18.43 18.79
CA GLN A 86 -1.52 -18.50 17.91
C GLN A 86 -1.40 -17.49 16.76
N ALA A 87 -0.88 -16.29 17.04
CA ALA A 87 -0.56 -15.31 16.00
C ALA A 87 0.51 -15.86 15.03
N CYS A 88 1.57 -16.50 15.56
CA CYS A 88 2.64 -17.11 14.77
C CYS A 88 2.11 -18.25 13.88
N LEU A 89 1.20 -19.08 14.39
CA LEU A 89 0.55 -20.16 13.65
C LEU A 89 -0.34 -19.62 12.52
N LEU A 90 -1.20 -18.64 12.82
CA LEU A 90 -2.06 -18.02 11.81
C LEU A 90 -1.24 -17.31 10.74
N ALA A 91 -0.19 -16.58 11.15
CA ALA A 91 0.76 -15.94 10.26
C ALA A 91 1.47 -16.95 9.34
N GLY A 92 1.87 -18.11 9.85
CA GLY A 92 2.44 -19.19 9.05
C GLY A 92 1.46 -19.72 8.00
N ARG A 93 0.20 -19.95 8.40
CA ARG A 93 -0.86 -20.35 7.46
C ARG A 93 -1.11 -19.30 6.39
N ALA A 94 -1.17 -18.02 6.79
CA ALA A 94 -1.36 -16.89 5.90
C ALA A 94 -0.21 -16.77 4.89
N ALA A 95 1.03 -16.80 5.35
CA ALA A 95 2.23 -16.76 4.51
C ALA A 95 2.28 -17.90 3.48
N ALA A 96 1.81 -19.09 3.87
CA ALA A 96 1.80 -20.26 2.99
C ALA A 96 0.65 -20.27 1.97
N ARG A 97 -0.53 -19.73 2.31
CA ARG A 97 -1.77 -19.99 1.56
C ARG A 97 -2.48 -18.77 0.99
N LEU A 98 -2.24 -17.56 1.50
CA LEU A 98 -2.87 -16.37 0.92
C LEU A 98 -2.39 -16.18 -0.54
N PRO A 99 -3.27 -15.74 -1.45
CA PRO A 99 -2.86 -15.35 -2.79
C PRO A 99 -1.78 -14.25 -2.75
N ILE A 100 -0.74 -14.40 -3.58
CA ILE A 100 0.38 -13.45 -3.67
C ILE A 100 0.33 -12.63 -4.98
N THR A 101 -0.83 -12.60 -5.64
CA THR A 101 -1.03 -11.88 -6.90
C THR A 101 -1.29 -10.40 -6.66
N ASP A 102 -1.89 -10.04 -5.53
CA ASP A 102 -2.16 -8.65 -5.17
C ASP A 102 -0.98 -8.05 -4.38
N PRO A 103 -0.28 -7.04 -4.93
CA PRO A 103 0.86 -6.41 -4.24
C PRO A 103 0.46 -5.73 -2.93
N ALA A 104 -0.76 -5.21 -2.78
CA ALA A 104 -1.21 -4.57 -1.55
C ALA A 104 -1.33 -5.60 -0.43
N VAL A 105 -1.92 -6.75 -0.72
CA VAL A 105 -2.05 -7.88 0.22
C VAL A 105 -0.68 -8.36 0.70
N VAL A 106 0.26 -8.58 -0.23
CA VAL A 106 1.62 -9.00 0.11
C VAL A 106 2.33 -7.94 0.95
N THR A 107 2.17 -6.65 0.61
CA THR A 107 2.76 -5.53 1.36
C THR A 107 2.27 -5.49 2.80
N MET A 108 0.96 -5.60 3.01
CA MET A 108 0.37 -5.57 4.35
C MET A 108 0.80 -6.78 5.18
N LEU A 109 0.74 -7.99 4.59
CA LEU A 109 1.17 -9.21 5.29
C LEU A 109 2.65 -9.11 5.67
N LEU A 110 3.53 -8.78 4.72
CA LEU A 110 4.96 -8.65 4.97
C LEU A 110 5.25 -7.57 6.04
N GLY A 111 4.56 -6.43 5.97
CA GLY A 111 4.66 -5.37 6.98
C GLY A 111 4.27 -5.83 8.38
N THR A 112 3.17 -6.58 8.52
CA THR A 112 2.74 -7.16 9.80
C THR A 112 3.75 -8.17 10.33
N LEU A 113 4.27 -9.07 9.48
CA LEU A 113 5.28 -10.05 9.87
C LEU A 113 6.60 -9.40 10.32
N LEU A 114 7.05 -8.36 9.60
CA LEU A 114 8.25 -7.60 9.95
C LEU A 114 8.09 -6.86 11.28
N LYS A 115 6.97 -6.15 11.48
CA LYS A 115 6.64 -5.49 12.76
C LYS A 115 6.53 -6.49 13.91
N ALA A 116 6.19 -7.74 13.62
CA ALA A 116 6.09 -8.81 14.60
C ALA A 116 7.40 -9.57 14.84
N GLY A 117 8.46 -9.31 14.08
CA GLY A 117 9.70 -10.09 14.17
C GLY A 117 9.57 -11.55 13.70
N MET A 118 8.52 -11.87 12.95
CA MET A 118 8.18 -13.24 12.50
C MET A 118 9.05 -13.68 11.31
N ARG A 119 10.37 -13.80 11.54
CA ARG A 119 11.38 -14.06 10.50
C ARG A 119 11.13 -15.32 9.67
N ALA A 120 10.67 -16.40 10.31
CA ALA A 120 10.38 -17.66 9.60
C ALA A 120 9.21 -17.50 8.60
N GLN A 121 8.18 -16.76 8.99
CA GLN A 121 7.01 -16.49 8.15
C GLN A 121 7.36 -15.51 7.02
N VAL A 122 8.23 -14.53 7.27
CA VAL A 122 8.80 -13.68 6.22
C VAL A 122 9.54 -14.54 5.18
N ALA A 123 10.44 -15.41 5.63
CA ALA A 123 11.18 -16.30 4.74
C ALA A 123 10.24 -17.23 3.94
N ALA A 124 9.21 -17.79 4.58
CA ALA A 124 8.23 -18.64 3.92
C ALA A 124 7.40 -17.88 2.86
N LEU A 125 7.02 -16.63 3.12
CA LEU A 125 6.31 -15.79 2.15
C LEU A 125 7.21 -15.46 0.95
N LEU A 126 8.46 -15.07 1.22
CA LEU A 126 9.42 -14.70 0.17
C LEU A 126 9.86 -15.89 -0.69
N ALA A 127 9.92 -17.10 -0.12
CA ALA A 127 10.20 -18.33 -0.86
C ALA A 127 9.15 -18.64 -1.95
N ARG A 128 7.94 -18.05 -1.85
CA ARG A 128 6.90 -18.16 -2.89
C ARG A 128 7.09 -17.15 -4.03
N ASP A 129 8.16 -16.37 -3.99
CA ASP A 129 8.56 -15.41 -5.02
C ASP A 129 7.46 -14.40 -5.41
N PRO A 130 6.94 -13.61 -4.44
CA PRO A 130 5.93 -12.60 -4.75
C PRO A 130 6.40 -11.61 -5.82
N ALA A 131 7.70 -11.34 -5.90
CA ALA A 131 8.29 -10.46 -6.90
C ALA A 131 8.06 -10.92 -8.35
N LYS A 132 7.80 -12.21 -8.60
CA LYS A 132 7.42 -12.73 -9.94
C LYS A 132 5.92 -12.80 -10.17
N HIS A 133 5.12 -12.95 -9.11
CA HIS A 133 3.69 -13.28 -9.23
C HIS A 133 2.73 -12.10 -9.04
N VAL A 134 3.17 -11.01 -8.41
CA VAL A 134 2.28 -9.83 -8.25
C VAL A 134 1.93 -9.18 -9.58
N THR A 135 0.70 -8.68 -9.68
CA THR A 135 0.28 -7.78 -10.76
C THR A 135 0.95 -6.42 -10.59
N LEU A 136 1.02 -5.68 -11.70
CA LEU A 136 1.66 -4.36 -11.74
C LEU A 136 0.64 -3.22 -11.92
N ASP A 137 -0.67 -3.54 -11.96
CA ASP A 137 -1.73 -2.59 -12.28
C ASP A 137 -1.85 -1.48 -11.24
N ASP A 138 -1.75 -1.82 -9.94
CA ASP A 138 -1.64 -0.85 -8.86
C ASP A 138 -0.17 -0.55 -8.55
N VAL A 139 0.35 0.46 -9.25
CA VAL A 139 1.73 0.89 -9.14
C VAL A 139 2.07 1.45 -7.75
N ILE A 140 1.08 2.03 -7.05
CA ILE A 140 1.29 2.54 -5.68
C ILE A 140 1.50 1.37 -4.74
N ALA A 141 0.69 0.31 -4.87
CA ALA A 141 0.88 -0.93 -4.13
C ALA A 141 2.20 -1.62 -4.46
N VAL A 142 2.64 -1.62 -5.73
CA VAL A 142 3.97 -2.12 -6.12
C VAL A 142 5.10 -1.33 -5.45
N ALA A 143 5.00 0.00 -5.37
CA ALA A 143 5.99 0.82 -4.66
C ALA A 143 6.00 0.51 -3.15
N GLY A 144 4.83 0.27 -2.56
CA GLY A 144 4.69 -0.22 -1.18
C GLY A 144 5.40 -1.57 -0.99
N LEU A 145 5.23 -2.50 -1.93
CA LEU A 145 5.87 -3.81 -1.88
C LEU A 145 7.39 -3.71 -1.99
N LEU A 146 7.92 -2.90 -2.91
CA LEU A 146 9.37 -2.64 -3.02
C LEU A 146 9.94 -2.13 -1.69
N LYS A 147 9.25 -1.19 -1.04
CA LYS A 147 9.66 -0.68 0.28
C LYS A 147 9.68 -1.79 1.33
N SER A 148 8.66 -2.64 1.38
CA SER A 148 8.57 -3.73 2.35
C SER A 148 9.58 -4.85 2.09
N LEU A 149 9.85 -5.19 0.83
CA LEU A 149 10.90 -6.15 0.44
C LEU A 149 12.29 -5.65 0.82
N ASN A 150 12.55 -4.34 0.62
CA ASN A 150 13.78 -3.71 1.04
C ASN A 150 13.93 -3.71 2.58
N ALA A 151 12.85 -3.43 3.31
CA ALA A 151 12.84 -3.53 4.78
C ALA A 151 13.06 -4.96 5.29
N ALA A 152 12.68 -5.98 4.50
CA ALA A 152 12.99 -7.38 4.77
C ALA A 152 14.45 -7.76 4.42
N GLY A 153 15.27 -6.84 3.90
CA GLY A 153 16.67 -7.09 3.52
C GLY A 153 16.82 -7.97 2.27
N SER A 154 15.79 -8.08 1.44
CA SER A 154 15.75 -9.02 0.31
C SER A 154 16.08 -8.32 -1.02
N ALA A 155 17.38 -8.16 -1.30
CA ALA A 155 17.86 -7.42 -2.47
C ALA A 155 17.42 -8.03 -3.82
N GLU A 156 17.45 -9.36 -3.96
CA GLU A 156 17.09 -10.03 -5.22
C GLU A 156 15.60 -9.85 -5.58
N PRO A 157 14.63 -10.09 -4.68
CA PRO A 157 13.22 -9.76 -4.94
C PRO A 157 12.98 -8.28 -5.27
N VAL A 158 13.70 -7.36 -4.63
CA VAL A 158 13.62 -5.92 -4.93
C VAL A 158 14.07 -5.65 -6.36
N ALA A 159 15.24 -6.15 -6.77
CA ALA A 159 15.77 -5.97 -8.11
C ALA A 159 14.84 -6.57 -9.18
N ALA A 160 14.34 -7.79 -8.95
CA ALA A 160 13.43 -8.46 -9.87
C ALA A 160 12.11 -7.69 -10.04
N LEU A 161 11.47 -7.27 -8.94
CA LEU A 161 10.23 -6.51 -9.00
C LEU A 161 10.44 -5.12 -9.61
N ALA A 162 11.54 -4.44 -9.29
CA ALA A 162 11.84 -3.12 -9.85
C ALA A 162 12.07 -3.20 -11.36
N ALA A 163 12.79 -4.22 -11.85
CA ALA A 163 12.97 -4.44 -13.28
C ALA A 163 11.65 -4.73 -14.01
N ARG A 164 10.78 -5.56 -13.42
CA ARG A 164 9.42 -5.80 -13.94
C ARG A 164 8.58 -4.52 -13.96
N ALA A 165 8.60 -3.76 -12.87
CA ALA A 165 7.85 -2.51 -12.77
C ALA A 165 8.32 -1.47 -13.80
N ALA A 166 9.63 -1.31 -13.99
CA ALA A 166 10.19 -0.36 -14.95
C ALA A 166 9.75 -0.65 -16.39
N THR A 167 9.64 -1.94 -16.74
CA THR A 167 9.32 -2.38 -18.11
C THR A 167 7.82 -2.50 -18.38
N ALA A 168 7.03 -2.97 -17.40
CA ALA A 168 5.65 -3.40 -17.64
C ALA A 168 4.59 -2.67 -16.81
N ALA A 169 4.94 -1.90 -15.77
CA ALA A 169 3.93 -1.16 -15.01
C ALA A 169 3.22 -0.11 -15.89
N PRO A 170 1.93 0.19 -15.66
CA PRO A 170 1.24 1.30 -16.31
C PRO A 170 1.88 2.63 -15.91
N ILE A 171 2.21 3.46 -16.91
CA ILE A 171 2.94 4.74 -16.75
C ILE A 171 2.09 5.97 -17.07
N ASP A 172 0.85 5.74 -17.49
CA ASP A 172 -0.17 6.73 -17.76
C ASP A 172 -0.85 7.24 -16.48
N VAL A 173 -0.79 6.44 -15.41
CA VAL A 173 -1.28 6.81 -14.08
C VAL A 173 -0.28 7.74 -13.39
N PRO A 174 -0.65 9.01 -13.13
CA PRO A 174 0.30 10.02 -12.70
C PRO A 174 0.97 9.73 -11.34
N ASN A 175 0.18 9.31 -10.35
CA ASN A 175 0.69 9.01 -9.00
C ASN A 175 1.50 7.72 -8.95
N GLY A 176 1.19 6.76 -9.83
CA GLY A 176 1.93 5.51 -9.96
C GLY A 176 3.36 5.76 -10.42
N MET A 177 3.51 6.49 -11.53
CA MET A 177 4.82 6.84 -12.09
C MET A 177 5.69 7.63 -11.08
N ALA A 178 5.11 8.63 -10.40
CA ALA A 178 5.84 9.38 -9.38
C ALA A 178 6.28 8.49 -8.21
N SER A 179 5.43 7.55 -7.78
CA SER A 179 5.77 6.58 -6.73
C SER A 179 6.98 5.72 -7.11
N LEU A 180 7.05 5.22 -8.35
CA LEU A 180 8.20 4.43 -8.82
C LEU A 180 9.49 5.26 -8.86
N LEU A 181 9.45 6.47 -9.43
CA LEU A 181 10.61 7.35 -9.49
C LEU A 181 11.15 7.72 -8.11
N ASN A 182 10.26 7.86 -7.12
CA ASN A 182 10.65 8.18 -5.75
C ASN A 182 11.19 6.96 -5.00
N ILE A 183 10.62 5.76 -5.21
CA ILE A 183 11.00 4.56 -4.44
C ILE A 183 12.30 3.92 -4.96
N PHE A 184 12.53 3.95 -6.27
CA PHE A 184 13.68 3.29 -6.92
C PHE A 184 15.03 3.67 -6.29
N PRO A 185 15.38 4.96 -6.10
CA PRO A 185 16.63 5.31 -5.40
C PRO A 185 16.70 4.78 -3.96
N GLY A 186 15.58 4.83 -3.23
CA GLY A 186 15.52 4.43 -1.82
C GLY A 186 15.63 2.93 -1.57
N VAL A 187 15.41 2.11 -2.60
CA VAL A 187 15.55 0.65 -2.54
C VAL A 187 16.76 0.13 -3.33
N GLY A 188 17.67 1.02 -3.75
CA GLY A 188 18.86 0.66 -4.53
C GLY A 188 18.56 0.29 -6.00
N ALA A 189 17.34 0.50 -6.48
CA ALA A 189 16.90 0.24 -7.85
C ALA A 189 17.00 1.49 -8.75
N GLY A 190 18.04 2.30 -8.56
CA GLY A 190 18.25 3.53 -9.35
C GLY A 190 18.56 3.25 -10.82
N GLU A 191 19.17 2.10 -11.13
CA GLU A 191 19.52 1.68 -12.50
C GLU A 191 18.31 1.40 -13.39
N GLN A 192 17.12 1.20 -12.80
CA GLN A 192 15.87 0.96 -13.51
C GLN A 192 15.21 2.26 -13.99
N ILE A 193 15.63 3.42 -13.48
CA ILE A 193 15.05 4.73 -13.84
C ILE A 193 15.18 5.01 -15.35
N PRO A 194 16.35 4.85 -16.00
CA PRO A 194 16.47 5.05 -17.45
C PRO A 194 15.50 4.19 -18.27
N ALA A 195 15.29 2.92 -17.89
CA ALA A 195 14.36 2.03 -18.58
C ALA A 195 12.90 2.51 -18.46
N LEU A 196 12.52 3.02 -17.30
CA LEU A 196 11.19 3.62 -17.09
C LEU A 196 11.01 4.90 -17.93
N LEU A 197 12.02 5.78 -17.94
CA LEU A 197 11.97 7.06 -18.68
C LEU A 197 12.02 6.86 -20.21
N ALA A 198 12.67 5.79 -20.70
CA ALA A 198 12.72 5.44 -22.12
C ALA A 198 11.33 5.12 -22.71
N ARG A 199 10.34 4.80 -21.87
CA ARG A 199 8.94 4.57 -22.27
C ARG A 199 8.14 5.87 -22.46
N ASP A 200 8.79 7.00 -22.28
CA ASP A 200 8.25 8.36 -22.42
C ASP A 200 6.99 8.64 -21.56
N PRO A 201 7.08 8.47 -20.23
CA PRO A 201 5.93 8.66 -19.34
C PRO A 201 5.35 10.07 -19.39
N ALA A 202 6.16 11.12 -19.59
CA ALA A 202 5.69 12.49 -19.69
C ALA A 202 4.80 12.73 -20.91
N ALA A 203 4.94 11.96 -21.99
CA ALA A 203 4.04 12.03 -23.13
C ALA A 203 2.72 11.28 -22.89
N ARG A 204 2.74 10.22 -22.07
CA ARG A 204 1.61 9.30 -21.87
C ARG A 204 0.76 9.59 -20.63
N VAL A 205 1.30 10.31 -19.65
CA VAL A 205 0.61 10.60 -18.40
C VAL A 205 -0.69 11.37 -18.66
N THR A 206 -1.75 10.94 -17.97
CA THR A 206 -3.05 11.62 -18.01
C THR A 206 -2.99 12.89 -17.16
N LEU A 207 -3.19 14.06 -17.79
CA LEU A 207 -3.14 15.33 -17.09
C LEU A 207 -4.52 15.65 -16.48
N ASN A 208 -4.62 15.55 -15.16
CA ASN A 208 -5.76 16.04 -14.38
C ASN A 208 -5.30 17.09 -13.37
N ARG A 209 -6.21 17.94 -12.87
CA ARG A 209 -5.86 19.15 -12.09
C ARG A 209 -4.92 18.94 -10.90
N SER A 210 -4.89 17.74 -10.30
CA SER A 210 -4.15 17.48 -9.06
C SER A 210 -2.79 16.77 -9.23
N SER A 211 -2.54 16.19 -10.40
CA SER A 211 -1.40 15.30 -10.62
C SER A 211 -0.04 15.94 -10.99
N PRO A 212 0.04 16.90 -11.95
CA PRO A 212 1.29 17.25 -12.64
C PRO A 212 2.39 17.82 -11.74
N ALA A 213 2.04 18.50 -10.64
CA ALA A 213 3.02 19.06 -9.72
C ALA A 213 3.89 17.98 -9.04
N VAL A 214 3.28 16.83 -8.71
CA VAL A 214 4.00 15.69 -8.11
C VAL A 214 4.92 15.04 -9.14
N GLN A 215 4.45 14.84 -10.38
CA GLN A 215 5.31 14.30 -11.44
C GLN A 215 6.51 15.22 -11.75
N LEU A 216 6.30 16.54 -11.86
CA LEU A 216 7.38 17.50 -12.09
C LEU A 216 8.42 17.44 -10.96
N ARG A 217 7.97 17.32 -9.71
CA ARG A 217 8.87 17.16 -8.56
C ARG A 217 9.68 15.87 -8.64
N SER A 218 9.03 14.75 -8.91
CA SER A 218 9.69 13.44 -9.04
C SER A 218 10.67 13.40 -10.20
N LEU A 219 10.30 13.93 -11.37
CA LEU A 219 11.19 14.03 -12.55
C LEU A 219 12.40 14.95 -12.29
N ARG A 220 12.23 16.03 -11.53
CA ARG A 220 13.35 16.88 -11.08
C ARG A 220 14.29 16.15 -10.13
N ALA A 221 13.73 15.39 -9.18
CA ALA A 221 14.52 14.61 -8.21
C ALA A 221 15.45 13.61 -8.91
N VAL A 222 15.01 13.03 -10.03
CA VAL A 222 15.82 12.11 -10.84
C VAL A 222 16.54 12.80 -12.02
N LYS A 223 16.53 14.13 -12.09
CA LYS A 223 17.16 14.94 -13.16
C LYS A 223 16.74 14.54 -14.59
N ALA A 224 15.49 14.13 -14.78
CA ALA A 224 14.95 13.72 -16.08
C ALA A 224 14.58 14.92 -16.95
N HIS A 225 15.57 15.69 -17.42
CA HIS A 225 15.36 16.95 -18.15
C HIS A 225 14.46 16.82 -19.38
N GLN A 226 14.65 15.79 -20.21
CA GLN A 226 13.82 15.58 -21.41
C GLN A 226 12.34 15.36 -21.07
N GLN A 227 12.07 14.59 -20.01
CA GLN A 227 10.71 14.31 -19.54
C GLN A 227 10.08 15.55 -18.89
N LEU A 228 10.87 16.36 -18.17
CA LEU A 228 10.42 17.66 -17.64
C LEU A 228 9.99 18.61 -18.76
N THR A 229 10.80 18.77 -19.80
CA THR A 229 10.47 19.60 -20.97
C THR A 229 9.21 19.11 -21.67
N THR A 230 9.09 17.78 -21.83
CA THR A 230 7.93 17.17 -22.46
C THR A 230 6.66 17.40 -21.65
N LEU A 231 6.70 17.19 -20.33
CA LEU A 231 5.57 17.42 -19.45
C LEU A 231 5.18 18.90 -19.42
N ALA A 232 6.16 19.79 -19.24
CA ALA A 232 5.94 21.25 -19.19
C ALA A 232 5.26 21.77 -20.47
N ARG A 233 5.66 21.27 -21.64
CA ARG A 233 5.04 21.64 -22.93
C ARG A 233 3.56 21.23 -23.04
N ARG A 234 3.14 20.17 -22.35
CA ARG A 234 1.75 19.70 -22.37
C ARG A 234 0.83 20.47 -21.41
N LEU A 235 1.37 21.14 -20.38
CA LEU A 235 0.59 21.81 -19.35
C LEU A 235 -0.35 22.91 -19.88
N PRO A 236 0.07 23.82 -20.80
CA PRO A 236 -0.84 24.84 -21.33
C PRO A 236 -2.10 24.25 -21.99
N GLY A 237 -1.92 23.21 -22.82
CA GLY A 237 -3.03 22.52 -23.51
C GLY A 237 -3.97 21.76 -22.57
N ALA A 238 -3.53 21.47 -21.34
CA ALA A 238 -4.35 20.87 -20.29
C ALA A 238 -4.97 21.90 -19.33
N ALA A 239 -5.01 23.19 -19.71
CA ALA A 239 -5.48 24.30 -18.88
C ALA A 239 -4.72 24.46 -17.54
N MET A 240 -3.43 24.10 -17.53
CA MET A 240 -2.54 24.18 -16.35
C MET A 240 -1.47 25.27 -16.53
N PHE A 241 -1.86 26.42 -17.09
CA PHE A 241 -0.93 27.48 -17.46
C PHE A 241 -0.17 28.08 -16.26
N SER A 242 -0.82 28.19 -15.09
CA SER A 242 -0.15 28.66 -13.87
C SER A 242 1.02 27.75 -13.48
N LEU A 243 0.83 26.43 -13.53
CA LEU A 243 1.90 25.48 -13.25
C LEU A 243 2.99 25.52 -14.31
N PHE A 244 2.65 25.80 -15.58
CA PHE A 244 3.63 26.04 -16.63
C PHE A 244 4.50 27.28 -16.35
N LEU A 245 3.92 28.39 -15.90
CA LEU A 245 4.67 29.60 -15.54
C LEU A 245 5.66 29.33 -14.39
N ASP A 246 5.28 28.53 -13.39
CA ASP A 246 6.20 28.10 -12.32
C ASP A 246 7.41 27.31 -12.84
N GLN A 247 7.31 26.69 -14.03
CA GLN A 247 8.42 25.98 -14.67
C GLN A 247 9.22 26.87 -15.62
N ALA A 248 8.53 27.68 -16.43
CA ALA A 248 9.09 28.39 -17.57
C ALA A 248 9.53 29.83 -17.25
N GLY A 249 9.08 30.36 -16.11
CA GLY A 249 9.44 31.68 -15.59
C GLY A 249 8.77 32.85 -16.30
N GLU A 250 9.18 34.07 -15.91
CA GLU A 250 8.65 35.37 -16.36
C GLU A 250 8.63 35.57 -17.88
N ARG A 251 9.42 34.81 -18.64
CA ARG A 251 9.49 34.93 -20.11
C ARG A 251 8.12 34.74 -20.77
N TYR A 252 7.23 33.93 -20.18
CA TYR A 252 5.88 33.65 -20.70
C TYR A 252 4.79 34.46 -20.00
N ARG A 253 5.15 35.53 -19.29
CA ARG A 253 4.21 36.38 -18.53
C ARG A 253 3.04 36.90 -19.36
N PHE A 254 3.29 37.23 -20.63
CA PHE A 254 2.27 37.81 -21.53
C PHE A 254 1.51 36.76 -22.34
N GLY A 255 1.84 35.47 -22.19
CA GLY A 255 1.21 34.37 -22.90
C GLY A 255 2.21 33.48 -23.64
N ARG A 256 1.67 32.49 -24.36
CA ARG A 256 2.43 31.55 -25.19
C ARG A 256 1.73 31.42 -26.53
N GLU A 257 2.48 31.65 -27.60
CA GLU A 257 2.02 31.54 -28.98
C GLU A 257 1.76 30.07 -29.39
N PRO A 258 0.99 29.83 -30.47
CA PRO A 258 0.72 28.47 -30.96
C PRO A 258 1.99 27.68 -31.32
N ASP A 259 3.01 28.35 -31.84
CA ASP A 259 4.33 27.78 -32.15
C ASP A 259 5.16 27.49 -30.88
N GLY A 260 4.71 28.00 -29.73
CA GLY A 260 5.31 27.83 -28.44
C GLY A 260 6.30 28.90 -28.00
N ALA A 261 6.48 29.96 -28.79
CA ALA A 261 7.22 31.14 -28.39
C ALA A 261 6.48 31.89 -27.27
N PRO A 262 7.19 32.66 -26.44
CA PRO A 262 6.54 33.59 -25.51
C PRO A 262 5.86 34.71 -26.28
N ALA A 263 4.63 35.04 -25.90
CA ALA A 263 3.91 36.15 -26.50
C ALA A 263 4.63 37.47 -26.21
N PRO A 264 4.65 38.43 -27.15
CA PRO A 264 5.17 39.76 -26.91
C PRO A 264 4.37 40.46 -25.79
N ALA A 265 4.98 41.46 -25.16
CA ALA A 265 4.26 42.33 -24.25
C ALA A 265 3.12 43.03 -25.01
N TRP A 266 1.93 43.01 -24.42
CA TRP A 266 0.75 43.68 -24.96
C TRP A 266 0.09 44.54 -23.89
N THR A 267 -0.61 45.56 -24.36
CA THR A 267 -1.39 46.51 -23.58
C THR A 267 -2.85 46.48 -24.07
N TRP A 268 -3.76 47.08 -23.32
CA TRP A 268 -5.17 47.15 -23.75
C TRP A 268 -5.37 47.92 -25.06
N GLU A 269 -4.43 48.79 -25.44
CA GLU A 269 -4.45 49.52 -26.71
C GLU A 269 -4.14 48.61 -27.92
N ASP A 270 -3.51 47.46 -27.70
CA ASP A 270 -3.22 46.48 -28.76
C ASP A 270 -4.42 45.56 -29.07
N LEU A 271 -5.52 45.69 -28.30
CA LEU A 271 -6.73 44.87 -28.39
C LEU A 271 -7.96 45.62 -28.92
N THR A 272 -7.82 46.92 -29.22
CA THR A 272 -8.87 47.79 -29.78
C THR A 272 -8.73 47.96 -31.27
#